data_AF-A0A532F285-F1
#
_entry.id   AF-A0A532F285-F1
#
_cell.length_a   1.000
_cell.length_b   1.000
_cell.length_c   1.000
_cell.angle_alpha   90.00
_cell.angle_beta   90.00
_cell.angle_gamma   90.00
#
_symmetry.space_group_name_H-M   'P 1'
#
loop_
_entity.id
_entity.type
_entity.pdbx_description
1 polymer ?
#
loop_
_entity_poly.entity_id
_entity_poly.type
_entity_poly.pdbx_seq_one_letter_code
_entity_poly.pdbx_strand_id
1 'polypeptide(L)'
;MGAIVGLVASLLGVNRTLAAIIAIGAAVVVASGAAWGVYATIKHKGAEEVRDQIQKDNQDAIRKGIEASRSLDDCIDAGGVWDFRRQRCSGTSLGPR
;
A
#
# COMPACT_ATOMS: atom_id res chain seq x y z
N MET A 1 30.33 28.25 -5.05
CA MET A 1 30.23 27.15 -6.03
C MET A 1 30.67 27.58 -7.44
N GLY A 2 30.04 28.60 -8.06
CA GLY A 2 30.39 29.01 -9.44
C GLY A 2 31.82 29.51 -9.66
N ALA A 3 32.42 30.21 -8.69
CA ALA A 3 33.79 30.74 -8.80
C ALA A 3 34.87 29.63 -8.84
N ILE A 4 34.64 28.52 -8.12
CA ILE A 4 35.57 27.39 -8.06
C ILE A 4 35.53 26.61 -9.37
N VAL A 5 34.32 26.38 -9.92
CA VAL A 5 34.12 25.74 -11.23
C VAL A 5 34.76 26.56 -12.35
N GLY A 6 34.61 27.89 -12.31
CA GLY A 6 35.23 28.79 -13.29
C GLY A 6 36.76 28.76 -13.27
N LEU A 7 37.37 28.67 -12.08
CA LEU A 7 38.82 28.67 -11.90
C LEU A 7 39.44 27.33 -12.32
N VAL A 8 38.81 26.21 -11.96
CA VAL A 8 39.24 24.86 -12.38
C VAL A 8 39.09 24.67 -13.89
N ALA A 9 38.01 25.17 -14.50
CA ALA A 9 37.83 25.12 -15.96
C ALA A 9 38.90 25.94 -16.70
N SER A 10 39.29 27.11 -16.16
CA SER A 10 40.38 27.90 -16.73
C SER A 10 41.77 27.28 -16.54
N LEU A 11 41.99 26.55 -15.43
CA LEU A 11 43.27 25.88 -15.16
C LEU A 11 43.47 24.61 -16.01
N LEU A 12 42.37 23.95 -16.40
CA LEU A 12 42.38 22.73 -17.21
C LEU A 12 42.28 22.98 -18.73
N GLY A 13 42.23 24.25 -19.17
CA GLY A 13 42.08 24.60 -20.59
C GLY A 13 40.73 24.19 -21.20
N VAL A 14 39.74 23.87 -20.36
CA VAL A 14 38.43 23.39 -20.81
C VAL A 14 37.60 24.58 -21.27
N ASN A 15 37.11 24.51 -22.51
CA ASN A 15 36.21 25.51 -23.07
C ASN A 15 35.02 25.74 -22.11
N ARG A 16 34.82 26.97 -21.66
CA ARG A 16 33.73 27.35 -20.73
C ARG A 16 32.36 26.89 -21.22
N THR A 17 32.15 26.88 -22.54
CA THR A 17 30.93 26.40 -23.17
C THR A 17 30.76 24.89 -22.97
N LEU A 18 31.83 24.11 -23.10
CA LEU A 18 31.81 22.67 -22.87
C LEU A 18 31.55 22.34 -21.38
N ALA A 19 32.19 23.09 -20.47
CA ALA A 19 31.95 22.95 -19.04
C ALA A 19 30.49 23.26 -18.66
N ALA A 20 29.89 24.30 -19.25
CA ALA A 20 28.49 24.64 -19.05
C ALA A 20 27.54 23.54 -19.57
N ILE A 21 27.80 22.99 -20.75
CA ILE A 21 27.01 21.88 -21.32
C ILE A 21 27.05 20.66 -20.40
N ILE A 22 28.23 20.28 -19.91
CA ILE A 22 28.39 19.14 -18.99
C ILE A 22 27.63 19.40 -17.68
N ALA A 23 27.74 20.60 -17.13
CA ALA A 23 27.04 20.96 -15.89
C ALA A 23 25.51 20.88 -16.05
N ILE A 24 24.97 21.35 -17.17
CA ILE A 24 23.53 21.25 -17.48
C ILE A 24 23.13 19.78 -17.65
N GLY A 25 23.91 19.01 -18.40
CA GLY A 25 23.64 17.58 -18.61
C GLY A 25 23.61 16.81 -17.29
N ALA A 26 24.58 17.05 -16.40
CA ALA A 26 24.61 16.46 -15.07
C ALA A 26 23.39 16.86 -14.23
N ALA A 27 22.99 18.13 -14.27
CA ALA A 27 21.80 18.62 -13.55
C ALA A 27 20.52 17.93 -14.04
N VAL A 28 20.36 17.76 -15.36
CA VAL A 28 19.21 17.06 -15.95
C VAL A 28 19.18 15.60 -15.51
N VAL A 29 20.29 14.88 -15.58
CA VAL A 29 20.37 13.47 -15.15
C VAL A 29 20.00 13.31 -13.69
N VAL A 30 20.52 14.19 -12.82
CA VAL A 30 20.20 14.17 -11.38
C VAL A 30 18.72 14.47 -11.15
N ALA A 31 18.16 15.47 -11.82
CA ALA A 31 16.75 15.83 -11.68
C ALA A 31 15.82 14.71 -12.17
N SER A 32 16.13 14.09 -13.32
CA SER A 32 15.36 12.96 -13.86
C SER A 32 15.45 11.73 -12.95
N GLY A 33 16.65 11.42 -12.42
CA GLY A 33 16.84 10.33 -11.47
C GLY A 33 16.05 10.54 -10.18
N ALA A 34 16.05 11.76 -9.64
CA ALA A 34 15.28 12.10 -8.45
C ALA A 34 13.76 11.98 -8.70
N ALA A 35 13.27 12.52 -9.81
CA ALA A 35 11.85 12.43 -10.18
C ALA A 35 11.40 10.97 -10.33
N TRP A 36 12.20 10.14 -11.01
CA TRP A 36 11.92 8.71 -11.14
C TRP A 36 11.93 7.97 -9.80
N GLY A 37 12.93 8.24 -8.96
CA GLY A 37 13.05 7.62 -7.63
C GLY A 37 11.84 7.93 -6.74
N VAL A 38 11.38 9.18 -6.73
CA VAL A 38 10.17 9.59 -6.00
C VAL A 38 8.94 8.87 -6.54
N TYR A 39 8.75 8.87 -7.87
CA TYR A 39 7.61 8.18 -8.50
C TYR A 39 7.56 6.69 -8.16
N ALA A 40 8.68 5.99 -8.30
CA ALA A 40 8.78 4.56 -8.01
C ALA A 40 8.50 4.27 -6.52
N THR A 41 9.03 5.10 -5.62
CA THR A 41 8.82 4.95 -4.17
C THR A 41 7.36 5.11 -3.80
N ILE A 42 6.67 6.13 -4.32
CA ILE A 42 5.23 6.35 -4.06
C ILE A 42 4.41 5.18 -4.59
N LYS A 43 4.69 4.71 -5.80
CA LYS A 43 4.00 3.57 -6.40
C LYS A 43 4.19 2.27 -5.62
N HIS A 44 5.42 1.98 -5.18
CA HIS A 44 5.69 0.78 -4.39
C HIS A 44 5.03 0.82 -3.03
N LYS A 45 5.17 1.93 -2.29
CA LYS A 45 4.50 2.09 -1.00
C LYS A 45 2.98 1.99 -1.12
N GLY A 46 2.39 2.63 -2.13
CA GLY A 46 0.95 2.52 -2.38
C GLY A 46 0.50 1.10 -2.74
N ALA A 47 1.30 0.37 -3.52
CA ALA A 47 0.99 -1.01 -3.86
C ALA A 47 1.09 -1.95 -2.66
N GLU A 48 2.08 -1.76 -1.78
CA GLU A 48 2.20 -2.51 -0.52
C GLU A 48 1.04 -2.21 0.42
N GLU A 49 0.69 -0.94 0.60
CA GLU A 49 -0.42 -0.53 1.47
C GLU A 49 -1.77 -1.11 1.01
N VAL A 50 -2.04 -1.12 -0.31
CA VAL A 50 -3.24 -1.76 -0.86
C VAL A 50 -3.22 -3.27 -0.66
N ARG A 51 -2.07 -3.93 -0.83
CA ARG A 51 -1.96 -5.38 -0.60
C ARG A 51 -2.18 -5.75 0.86
N ASP A 52 -1.62 -4.98 1.78
CA ASP A 52 -1.80 -5.17 3.23
C ASP A 52 -3.26 -4.96 3.65
N GLN A 53 -3.92 -3.93 3.11
CA GLN A 53 -5.36 -3.71 3.34
C GLN A 53 -6.19 -4.89 2.83
N ILE A 54 -5.95 -5.35 1.58
CA ILE A 54 -6.66 -6.50 1.02
C ILE A 54 -6.43 -7.76 1.87
N GLN A 55 -5.21 -8.01 2.31
CA GLN A 55 -4.89 -9.17 3.14
C GLN A 55 -5.61 -9.10 4.48
N LYS A 56 -5.65 -7.93 5.11
CA LYS A 56 -6.35 -7.70 6.37
C LYS A 56 -7.86 -7.89 6.22
N ASP A 57 -8.46 -7.32 5.19
CA ASP A 57 -9.90 -7.40 4.93
C ASP A 57 -10.32 -8.85 4.62
N ASN A 58 -9.51 -9.58 3.85
CA ASN A 58 -9.75 -10.99 3.57
C ASN A 58 -9.67 -11.85 4.84
N GLN A 59 -8.67 -11.62 5.70
CA GLN A 59 -8.57 -12.34 6.97
C GLN A 59 -9.73 -12.01 7.92
N ASP A 60 -10.18 -10.74 7.94
CA ASP A 60 -11.33 -10.35 8.75
C ASP A 60 -12.62 -11.01 8.25
N ALA A 61 -12.83 -11.08 6.93
CA ALA A 61 -13.96 -11.77 6.33
C ALA A 61 -13.95 -13.28 6.64
N ILE A 62 -12.78 -13.94 6.54
CA ILE A 62 -12.63 -15.36 6.93
C ILE A 62 -12.99 -15.56 8.41
N ARG A 63 -12.45 -14.71 9.30
CA ARG A 63 -12.72 -14.79 10.73
C ARG A 63 -14.21 -14.61 11.04
N LYS A 64 -14.86 -13.62 10.43
CA LYS A 64 -16.31 -13.40 10.56
C LYS A 64 -17.11 -14.57 10.04
N GLY A 65 -16.69 -15.19 8.94
CA GLY A 65 -17.33 -16.40 8.40
C GLY A 65 -17.21 -17.61 9.33
N ILE A 66 -16.04 -17.83 9.93
CA ILE A 66 -15.82 -18.90 10.91
C ILE A 66 -16.69 -18.66 12.15
N GLU A 67 -16.73 -17.43 12.66
CA GLU A 67 -17.54 -17.09 13.83
C GLU A 67 -19.05 -17.22 13.56
N ALA A 68 -19.50 -16.81 12.37
CA ALA A 68 -20.88 -16.99 11.95
C ALA A 68 -21.25 -18.48 11.80
N SER A 69 -20.35 -19.31 11.27
CA SER A 69 -20.57 -20.75 11.16
C SER A 69 -20.63 -21.40 12.54
N ARG A 70 -19.69 -21.06 13.44
CA ARG A 70 -19.69 -21.56 14.81
C ARG A 70 -20.95 -21.16 15.57
N SER A 71 -21.38 -19.90 15.48
CA SER A 71 -22.61 -19.44 16.15
C SER A 71 -23.90 -20.08 15.60
N LEU A 72 -23.91 -20.44 14.31
CA LEU A 72 -24.98 -21.25 13.73
C LEU A 72 -24.98 -22.67 14.31
N ASP A 73 -23.82 -23.34 14.31
CA ASP A 73 -23.67 -24.69 14.84
C ASP A 73 -24.06 -24.73 16.33
N ASP A 74 -23.53 -23.81 17.15
CA ASP A 74 -23.86 -23.68 18.57
C ASP A 74 -25.38 -23.49 18.79
N CYS A 75 -26.04 -22.74 17.91
CA CYS A 75 -27.49 -22.54 17.97
C CYS A 75 -28.25 -23.83 17.68
N ILE A 76 -27.86 -24.56 16.64
CA ILE A 76 -28.50 -25.82 16.25
C ILE A 76 -28.27 -26.88 17.32
N ASP A 77 -27.06 -26.99 17.85
CA ASP A 77 -26.67 -27.93 18.91
C ASP A 77 -27.41 -27.65 20.23
N ALA A 78 -27.66 -26.37 20.54
CA ALA A 78 -28.53 -25.98 21.66
C ALA A 78 -30.03 -26.20 21.40
N GLY A 79 -30.39 -26.74 20.23
CA GLY A 79 -31.77 -26.97 19.82
C GLY A 79 -32.54 -25.67 19.53
N GLY A 80 -31.86 -24.57 19.21
CA GLY A 80 -32.46 -23.30 18.81
C GLY A 80 -32.85 -23.26 17.33
N VAL A 81 -33.43 -22.13 16.90
CA VAL A 81 -33.77 -21.87 15.49
C VAL A 81 -32.97 -20.66 15.01
N TRP A 82 -32.19 -20.84 13.94
CA TRP A 82 -31.38 -19.75 13.39
C TRP A 82 -32.21 -18.78 12.53
N ASP A 83 -32.10 -17.47 12.82
CA ASP A 83 -32.66 -16.42 11.98
C ASP A 83 -31.57 -15.88 11.02
N PHE A 84 -31.60 -16.34 9.76
CA PHE A 84 -30.65 -15.91 8.72
C PHE A 84 -30.74 -14.42 8.38
N ARG A 85 -31.93 -13.80 8.56
CA ARG A 85 -32.12 -12.38 8.27
C ARG A 85 -31.46 -11.50 9.34
N ARG A 86 -31.50 -11.94 10.60
CA ARG A 86 -30.91 -11.24 11.75
C ARG A 86 -29.53 -11.78 12.16
N GLN A 87 -29.06 -12.85 11.52
CA GLN A 87 -27.81 -13.56 11.83
C GLN A 87 -27.65 -13.86 13.33
N ARG A 88 -28.69 -14.42 13.94
CA ARG A 88 -28.70 -14.72 15.38
C ARG A 88 -29.54 -15.92 15.70
N CYS A 89 -29.20 -16.59 16.80
CA CYS A 89 -30.01 -17.67 17.34
C CYS A 89 -31.31 -17.12 17.95
N SER A 90 -32.45 -17.71 17.56
CA SER A 90 -33.75 -17.50 18.19
C SER A 90 -34.08 -18.67 19.10
N GLY A 91 -34.30 -18.39 20.38
CA GLY A 91 -34.75 -19.38 21.36
C GLY A 91 -36.25 -19.64 21.22
N THR A 92 -36.68 -20.37 20.19
CA THR A 92 -38.07 -20.82 20.05
C THR A 92 -38.12 -22.21 19.39
N SER A 93 -37.64 -23.25 20.06
CA SER A 93 -37.88 -24.64 19.63
C SER A 93 -39.04 -25.35 20.32
N LEU A 94 -39.85 -24.63 21.11
CA LEU A 94 -41.06 -25.17 21.71
C LEU A 94 -42.28 -24.38 21.24
N GLY A 95 -42.81 -24.75 20.07
CA GLY A 95 -44.25 -24.60 19.80
C GLY A 95 -45.03 -25.58 20.68
N PRO A 96 -46.26 -25.24 21.11
CA PRO A 96 -47.02 -26.05 22.05
C PRO A 96 -47.31 -27.45 21.46
N ARG A 97 -47.07 -28.49 22.27
CA ARG A 97 -47.66 -29.82 22.05
C ARG A 97 -49.06 -29.86 22.67
#